data_AF-A0A522BCU3-F1
#
_entry.id   AF-A0A522BCU3-F1
#
_cell.length_a   1.000
_cell.length_b   1.000
_cell.length_c   1.000
_cell.angle_alpha   90.00
_cell.angle_beta   90.00
_cell.angle_gamma   90.00
#
_symmetry.space_group_name_H-M   'P 1'
#
loop_
_entity.id
_entity.type
_entity.pdbx_description
1 polymer ?
#
loop_
_entity_poly.entity_id
_entity_poly.type
_entity_poly.pdbx_seq_one_letter_code
_entity_poly.pdbx_strand_id
1 'polypeptide(L)'
;MPRWPPTPRATAASARRRRRCPSRPIPPPQSSEADPMLRQRVLTALVLLAILLPAIWAPVAWPFAAVSLVFVAAAGWEWAKLNGSAGASAWALGAAVLAAGIATALGWSQVQVAVAGWLWPAATLAWMAGGCWVLARGIAHWRELSRTLRLLLGVAMLWLAWLAIMQSKLMGLNFLLSVFCLAWAADIAAY
;
A
#
# COMPACT_ATOMS: atom_id res chain seq x y z
N MET A 1 50.42 -46.29 13.51
CA MET A 1 49.93 -44.90 13.38
C MET A 1 50.16 -44.43 11.93
N PRO A 2 49.21 -43.72 11.32
CA PRO A 2 48.98 -43.77 9.88
C PRO A 2 49.92 -42.87 9.06
N ARG A 3 50.34 -43.38 7.90
CA ARG A 3 51.12 -42.69 6.87
C ARG A 3 50.20 -41.76 6.08
N TRP A 4 50.57 -40.49 5.97
CA TRP A 4 49.95 -39.54 5.03
C TRP A 4 50.44 -39.83 3.60
N PRO A 5 49.56 -39.82 2.57
CA PRO A 5 49.99 -39.78 1.18
C PRO A 5 50.34 -38.34 0.76
N PRO A 6 51.28 -38.13 -0.19
CA PRO A 6 51.52 -36.82 -0.77
C PRO A 6 50.44 -36.50 -1.81
N THR A 7 49.82 -35.32 -1.71
CA THR A 7 48.91 -34.81 -2.75
C THR A 7 49.68 -34.12 -3.88
N PRO A 8 49.20 -34.22 -5.15
CA PRO A 8 49.95 -33.81 -6.33
C PRO A 8 49.92 -32.29 -6.56
N ARG A 9 51.01 -31.76 -7.13
CA ARG A 9 51.06 -30.42 -7.72
C ARG A 9 50.12 -30.37 -8.93
N ALA A 10 49.10 -29.53 -8.87
CA ALA A 10 48.30 -29.16 -10.04
C ALA A 10 48.62 -27.71 -10.42
N THR A 11 49.44 -27.58 -11.46
CA THR A 11 49.57 -26.40 -12.32
C THR A 11 48.23 -26.03 -12.94
N ALA A 12 47.78 -24.78 -12.76
CA ALA A 12 46.82 -24.15 -13.65
C ALA A 12 46.96 -22.62 -13.58
N ALA A 13 47.87 -22.10 -14.40
CA ALA A 13 47.92 -20.69 -14.75
C ALA A 13 46.64 -20.34 -15.54
N SER A 14 45.61 -19.84 -14.86
CA SER A 14 44.44 -19.27 -15.54
C SER A 14 44.77 -17.85 -15.97
N ALA A 15 45.20 -17.71 -17.23
CA ALA A 15 45.37 -16.45 -17.91
C ALA A 15 44.05 -15.67 -17.86
N ARG A 16 43.99 -14.66 -16.98
CA ARG A 16 42.91 -13.67 -16.88
C ARG A 16 42.86 -12.87 -18.19
N ARG A 17 42.12 -13.36 -19.17
CA ARG A 17 41.80 -12.62 -20.40
C ARG A 17 40.90 -11.44 -19.99
N ARG A 18 41.50 -10.29 -19.69
CA ARG A 18 40.79 -9.02 -19.49
C ARG A 18 40.03 -8.71 -20.78
N ARG A 19 38.76 -9.12 -20.85
CA ARG A 19 37.84 -8.62 -21.89
C ARG A 19 37.74 -7.12 -21.65
N ARG A 20 38.33 -6.31 -22.54
CA ARG A 20 38.08 -4.85 -22.57
C ARG A 20 36.59 -4.67 -22.76
N CYS A 21 35.92 -4.07 -21.79
CA CYS A 21 34.57 -3.55 -22.01
C CYS A 21 34.63 -2.50 -23.12
N PRO A 22 33.84 -2.61 -24.20
CA PRO A 22 33.73 -1.53 -25.16
C PRO A 22 33.09 -0.31 -24.49
N SER A 23 33.75 0.84 -24.57
CA SER A 23 33.23 2.13 -24.11
C SER A 23 31.98 2.48 -24.92
N ARG A 24 30.80 2.41 -24.28
CA ARG A 24 29.56 2.90 -24.90
C ARG A 24 29.64 4.44 -25.01
N PRO A 25 29.26 5.03 -26.16
CA PRO A 25 29.12 6.47 -26.28
C PRO A 25 28.08 6.99 -25.28
N ILE A 26 28.37 8.10 -24.61
CA ILE A 26 27.42 8.78 -23.74
C ILE A 26 26.35 9.40 -24.66
N PRO A 27 25.06 9.06 -24.50
CA PRO A 27 24.01 9.67 -25.31
C PRO A 27 23.97 11.19 -25.05
N PRO A 28 23.67 12.01 -26.07
CA PRO A 28 23.56 13.45 -25.90
C PRO A 28 22.50 13.79 -24.85
N PRO A 29 22.65 14.91 -24.12
CA PRO A 29 21.67 15.34 -23.12
C PRO A 29 20.31 15.53 -23.81
N GLN A 30 19.31 14.76 -23.38
CA GLN A 30 17.94 14.85 -23.90
C GLN A 30 17.37 16.22 -23.53
N SER A 31 17.17 17.08 -24.52
CA SER A 31 16.54 18.39 -24.36
C SER A 31 15.04 18.23 -24.17
N SER A 32 14.60 18.16 -22.92
CA SER A 32 13.30 18.61 -22.37
C SER A 32 12.05 18.58 -23.25
N GLU A 33 11.76 17.49 -23.96
CA GLU A 33 10.37 17.10 -24.12
C GLU A 33 9.92 16.62 -22.75
N ALA A 34 9.11 17.40 -22.02
CA ALA A 34 8.60 16.97 -20.72
C ALA A 34 7.94 15.60 -20.89
N ASP A 35 8.62 14.55 -20.39
CA ASP A 35 8.35 13.15 -20.73
C ASP A 35 6.85 12.84 -20.59
N PRO A 36 6.23 12.17 -21.59
CA PRO A 36 4.80 11.85 -21.55
C PRO A 36 4.36 11.15 -20.26
N MET A 37 5.29 10.45 -19.58
CA MET A 37 5.08 9.81 -18.29
C MET A 37 4.77 10.79 -17.14
N LEU A 38 5.41 11.96 -17.08
CA LEU A 38 5.16 12.95 -16.02
C LEU A 38 3.81 13.63 -16.22
N ARG A 39 3.49 13.98 -17.48
CA ARG A 39 2.21 14.62 -17.84
C ARG A 39 1.02 13.73 -17.46
N GLN A 40 1.10 12.42 -17.71
CA GLN A 40 0.04 11.48 -17.36
C GLN A 40 -0.20 11.39 -15.84
N ARG A 41 0.88 11.29 -15.05
CA ARG A 41 0.79 11.21 -13.58
C ARG A 41 0.17 12.48 -12.98
N VAL A 42 0.62 13.65 -13.44
CA VAL A 42 0.10 14.94 -12.97
C VAL A 42 -1.37 15.10 -13.36
N LEU A 43 -1.75 14.73 -14.59
CA LEU A 43 -3.13 14.83 -15.04
C LEU A 43 -4.08 13.96 -14.21
N THR A 44 -3.72 12.70 -13.94
CA THR A 44 -4.55 11.83 -13.10
C THR A 44 -4.66 12.35 -11.67
N ALA A 45 -3.57 12.89 -11.11
CA ALA A 45 -3.60 13.51 -9.78
C ALA A 45 -4.56 14.72 -9.75
N LEU A 46 -4.50 15.59 -10.76
CA LEU A 46 -5.41 16.75 -10.87
C LEU A 46 -6.88 16.32 -11.02
N VAL A 47 -7.16 15.28 -11.81
CA VAL A 47 -8.53 14.75 -11.96
C VAL A 47 -9.05 14.17 -10.65
N LEU A 48 -8.26 13.35 -9.96
CA LEU A 48 -8.65 12.80 -8.66
C LEU A 48 -8.84 13.91 -7.62
N LEU A 49 -7.99 14.93 -7.63
CA LEU A 49 -8.14 16.11 -6.77
C LEU A 49 -9.41 16.89 -7.10
N ALA A 50 -9.73 17.11 -8.38
CA ALA A 50 -10.94 17.80 -8.81
C ALA A 50 -12.22 17.06 -8.40
N ILE A 51 -12.18 15.72 -8.31
CA ILE A 51 -13.28 14.90 -7.81
C ILE A 51 -13.35 14.95 -6.27
N LEU A 52 -12.21 14.88 -5.59
CA LEU A 52 -12.15 14.79 -4.14
C LEU A 52 -12.45 16.13 -3.44
N LEU A 53 -11.98 17.24 -4.00
CA LEU A 53 -12.11 18.57 -3.41
C LEU A 53 -13.57 18.99 -3.14
N PRO A 54 -14.53 18.89 -4.08
CA PRO A 54 -15.93 19.23 -3.79
C PRO A 54 -16.53 18.31 -2.72
N ALA A 55 -16.12 17.04 -2.68
CA ALA A 55 -16.58 16.10 -1.66
C ALA A 55 -16.06 16.49 -0.26
N ILE A 56 -14.83 16.98 -0.17
CA ILE A 56 -14.23 17.48 1.09
C ILE A 56 -14.95 18.75 1.58
N TRP A 57 -15.32 19.67 0.69
CA TRP A 57 -15.96 20.94 1.05
C TRP A 57 -17.47 20.85 1.28
N ALA A 58 -18.09 19.73 0.90
CA ALA A 58 -19.50 19.52 1.16
C ALA A 58 -19.80 19.60 2.69
N PRO A 59 -20.88 20.30 3.10
CA PRO A 59 -21.27 20.41 4.50
C PRO A 59 -21.79 19.09 5.07
N VAL A 60 -22.27 18.21 4.20
CA VAL A 60 -22.71 16.85 4.53
C VAL A 60 -21.57 15.85 4.32
N ALA A 61 -21.48 14.82 5.16
CA ALA A 61 -20.38 13.85 5.12
C ALA A 61 -20.53 12.76 4.04
N TRP A 62 -21.75 12.47 3.58
CA TRP A 62 -22.02 11.36 2.67
C TRP A 62 -21.31 11.44 1.30
N PRO A 63 -21.09 12.61 0.66
CA PRO A 63 -20.38 12.66 -0.63
C PRO A 63 -18.93 12.23 -0.48
N PHE A 64 -18.26 12.70 0.58
CA PHE A 64 -16.92 12.28 0.93
C PHE A 64 -16.86 10.80 1.26
N ALA A 65 -17.86 10.28 1.99
CA ALA A 65 -18.01 8.87 2.30
C ALA A 65 -18.07 8.00 1.04
N ALA A 66 -18.93 8.37 0.09
CA ALA A 66 -19.12 7.63 -1.15
C ALA A 66 -17.84 7.64 -2.00
N VAL A 67 -17.25 8.81 -2.25
CA VAL A 67 -16.06 8.94 -3.10
C VAL A 67 -14.88 8.18 -2.51
N SER A 68 -14.59 8.37 -1.23
CA SER A 68 -13.49 7.67 -0.56
C SER A 68 -13.73 6.17 -0.46
N LEU A 69 -14.98 5.72 -0.28
CA LEU A 69 -15.29 4.28 -0.25
C LEU A 69 -15.04 3.62 -1.61
N VAL A 70 -15.35 4.31 -2.71
CA VAL A 70 -15.04 3.81 -4.06
C VAL A 70 -13.53 3.65 -4.25
N PHE A 71 -12.73 4.62 -3.80
CA PHE A 71 -11.27 4.51 -3.85
C PHE A 71 -10.74 3.35 -2.99
N VAL A 72 -11.28 3.16 -1.79
CA VAL A 72 -10.88 2.04 -0.91
C VAL A 72 -11.34 0.69 -1.46
N ALA A 73 -12.50 0.61 -2.10
CA ALA A 73 -12.95 -0.60 -2.79
C ALA A 73 -12.06 -0.96 -3.99
N ALA A 74 -11.62 0.05 -4.75
CA ALA A 74 -10.63 -0.14 -5.82
C ALA A 74 -9.29 -0.65 -5.25
N ALA A 75 -8.84 -0.10 -4.12
CA ALA A 75 -7.66 -0.62 -3.41
C ALA A 75 -7.86 -2.08 -2.95
N GLY A 76 -9.07 -2.48 -2.56
CA GLY A 76 -9.42 -3.87 -2.25
C GLY A 76 -9.28 -4.80 -3.45
N TRP A 77 -9.71 -4.36 -4.63
CA TRP A 77 -9.49 -5.10 -5.88
C TRP A 77 -8.00 -5.24 -6.20
N GLU A 78 -7.19 -4.20 -6.02
CA GLU A 78 -5.75 -4.27 -6.22
C GLU A 78 -5.05 -5.18 -5.21
N TRP A 79 -5.45 -5.12 -3.94
CA TRP A 79 -4.97 -6.00 -2.88
C TRP A 79 -5.20 -7.48 -3.24
N ALA A 80 -6.35 -7.80 -3.80
CA ALA A 80 -6.65 -9.15 -4.26
C ALA A 80 -5.66 -9.61 -5.35
N LYS A 81 -5.38 -8.76 -6.34
CA LYS A 81 -4.42 -9.06 -7.41
C LYS A 81 -3.01 -9.28 -6.88
N LEU A 82 -2.56 -8.46 -5.93
CA LEU A 82 -1.25 -8.63 -5.28
C LEU A 82 -1.12 -9.97 -4.52
N ASN A 83 -2.25 -10.55 -4.12
CA ASN A 83 -2.31 -11.85 -3.45
C ASN A 83 -2.67 -13.02 -4.39
N GLY A 84 -2.51 -12.82 -5.72
CA GLY A 84 -2.69 -13.87 -6.73
C GLY A 84 -4.16 -14.18 -7.06
N SER A 85 -5.11 -13.34 -6.64
CA SER A 85 -6.51 -13.41 -7.06
C SER A 85 -6.68 -12.71 -8.41
N ALA A 86 -7.27 -13.38 -9.39
CA ALA A 86 -7.60 -12.79 -10.69
C ALA A 86 -9.08 -12.96 -11.04
N GLY A 87 -9.54 -12.19 -12.03
CA GLY A 87 -10.90 -12.26 -12.54
C GLY A 87 -11.96 -11.95 -11.47
N ALA A 88 -13.01 -12.79 -11.41
CA ALA A 88 -14.15 -12.59 -10.52
C ALA A 88 -13.77 -12.50 -9.03
N SER A 89 -12.74 -13.23 -8.59
CA SER A 89 -12.30 -13.22 -7.19
C SER A 89 -11.72 -11.87 -6.73
N ALA A 90 -11.05 -11.15 -7.64
CA ALA A 90 -10.54 -9.82 -7.33
C ALA A 90 -11.67 -8.78 -7.22
N TRP A 91 -12.64 -8.86 -8.14
CA TRP A 91 -13.85 -8.02 -8.08
C TRP A 91 -14.69 -8.31 -6.85
N ALA A 92 -14.82 -9.58 -6.46
CA ALA A 92 -15.52 -9.97 -5.24
C ALA A 92 -14.89 -9.35 -3.98
N LEU A 93 -13.56 -9.23 -3.92
CA LEU A 93 -12.89 -8.61 -2.77
C LEU A 93 -13.15 -7.10 -2.72
N GLY A 94 -13.06 -6.41 -3.85
CA GLY A 94 -13.42 -4.99 -3.94
C GLY A 94 -14.88 -4.75 -3.58
N ALA A 95 -15.79 -5.60 -4.06
CA ALA A 95 -17.20 -5.57 -3.70
C ALA A 95 -17.45 -5.87 -2.21
N ALA A 96 -16.67 -6.78 -1.60
CA ALA A 96 -16.76 -7.06 -0.17
C ALA A 96 -16.35 -5.84 0.68
N VAL A 97 -15.28 -5.14 0.29
CA VAL A 97 -14.86 -3.89 0.94
C VAL A 97 -15.94 -2.81 0.79
N LEU A 98 -16.50 -2.66 -0.41
CA LEU A 98 -17.60 -1.74 -0.68
C LEU A 98 -18.84 -2.06 0.17
N ALA A 99 -19.25 -3.33 0.20
CA ALA A 99 -20.40 -3.79 0.98
C ALA A 99 -20.19 -3.59 2.48
N ALA A 100 -18.99 -3.88 2.99
CA ALA A 100 -18.65 -3.64 4.39
C ALA A 100 -18.73 -2.14 4.74
N GLY A 101 -18.23 -1.26 3.86
CA GLY A 101 -18.33 0.19 4.03
C GLY A 101 -19.77 0.70 3.98
N ILE A 102 -20.59 0.21 3.04
CA ILE A 102 -22.02 0.56 2.95
C ILE A 102 -22.77 0.11 4.20
N ALA A 103 -22.59 -1.15 4.63
CA ALA A 103 -23.22 -1.66 5.85
C ALA A 103 -22.84 -0.83 7.08
N THR A 104 -21.57 -0.41 7.13
CA THR A 104 -21.05 0.46 8.21
C THR A 104 -21.63 1.87 8.16
N ALA A 105 -21.80 2.44 6.96
CA ALA A 105 -22.44 3.74 6.78
C ALA A 105 -23.92 3.72 7.20
N LEU A 106 -24.65 2.65 6.86
CA LEU A 106 -26.05 2.48 7.26
C LEU A 106 -26.19 2.23 8.77
N GLY A 107 -25.22 1.53 9.38
CA GLY A 107 -25.16 1.24 10.82
C GLY A 107 -24.33 2.23 11.64
N TRP A 108 -24.12 3.46 11.15
CA TRP A 108 -23.12 4.38 11.70
C TRP A 108 -23.22 4.61 13.20
N SER A 109 -24.44 4.72 13.75
CA SER A 109 -24.68 4.93 15.18
C SER A 109 -24.10 3.81 16.06
N GLN A 110 -24.24 2.55 15.65
CA GLN A 110 -23.68 1.40 16.37
C GLN A 110 -22.17 1.37 16.26
N VAL A 111 -21.64 1.70 15.09
CA VAL A 111 -20.20 1.75 14.86
C VAL A 111 -19.56 2.85 15.69
N GLN A 112 -20.20 4.03 15.84
CA GLN A 112 -19.70 5.09 16.72
C GLN A 112 -19.50 4.64 18.17
N VAL A 113 -20.39 3.80 18.69
CA VAL A 113 -20.25 3.22 20.03
C VAL A 113 -19.02 2.30 20.10
N ALA A 114 -18.83 1.43 19.10
CA ALA A 114 -17.66 0.56 19.03
C ALA A 114 -16.33 1.34 18.87
N VAL A 115 -16.35 2.37 18.02
CA VAL A 115 -15.26 3.33 17.76
C VAL A 115 -14.83 4.04 19.04
N ALA A 116 -15.78 4.54 19.82
CA ALA A 116 -15.51 5.21 21.09
C ALA A 116 -15.05 4.24 22.20
N GLY A 117 -15.51 2.99 22.16
CA GLY A 117 -15.19 1.98 23.17
C GLY A 117 -13.86 1.26 22.92
N TRP A 118 -13.89 0.27 22.04
CA TRP A 118 -12.83 -0.73 21.95
C TRP A 118 -12.12 -0.79 20.59
N LEU A 119 -12.76 -0.30 19.52
CA LEU A 119 -12.28 -0.50 18.17
C LEU A 119 -10.95 0.22 17.93
N TRP A 120 -10.82 1.49 18.34
CA TRP A 120 -9.55 2.21 18.18
C TRP A 120 -8.40 1.65 19.03
N PRO A 121 -8.57 1.37 20.34
CA PRO A 121 -7.53 0.71 21.12
C PRO A 121 -7.12 -0.64 20.53
N ALA A 122 -8.09 -1.47 20.13
CA ALA A 122 -7.82 -2.77 19.54
C ALA A 122 -7.09 -2.65 18.19
N ALA A 123 -7.53 -1.73 17.32
CA ALA A 123 -6.87 -1.47 16.04
C ALA A 123 -5.44 -0.95 16.24
N THR A 124 -5.22 -0.04 17.19
CA THR A 124 -3.88 0.49 17.50
C THR A 124 -2.97 -0.60 18.04
N LEU A 125 -3.46 -1.44 18.96
CA LEU A 125 -2.71 -2.56 19.50
C LEU A 125 -2.37 -3.60 18.42
N ALA A 126 -3.34 -3.96 17.59
CA ALA A 126 -3.13 -4.85 16.45
C ALA A 126 -2.13 -4.26 15.45
N TRP A 127 -2.18 -2.95 15.20
CA TRP A 127 -1.26 -2.24 14.32
C TRP A 127 0.16 -2.24 14.86
N MET A 128 0.35 -1.91 16.14
CA MET A 128 1.68 -1.93 16.77
C MET A 128 2.25 -3.34 16.84
N ALA A 129 1.45 -4.33 17.24
CA ALA A 129 1.87 -5.73 17.29
C ALA A 129 2.22 -6.26 15.89
N GLY A 130 1.38 -5.98 14.88
CA GLY A 130 1.61 -6.34 13.49
C GLY A 130 2.85 -5.67 12.91
N GLY A 131 3.03 -4.36 13.15
CA GLY A 131 4.21 -3.62 12.72
C GLY A 131 5.50 -4.17 13.33
N CYS A 132 5.53 -4.37 14.66
CA CYS A 132 6.66 -5.00 15.34
C CYS A 132 6.95 -6.41 14.79
N TRP A 133 5.90 -7.20 14.52
CA TRP A 133 6.03 -8.55 13.98
C TRP A 133 6.63 -8.55 12.56
N VAL A 134 6.15 -7.68 11.67
CA VAL A 134 6.67 -7.54 10.31
C VAL A 134 8.14 -7.07 10.33
N LEU A 135 8.47 -6.10 11.19
CA LEU A 135 9.84 -5.63 11.35
C LEU A 135 10.77 -6.71 11.92
N ALA A 136 10.30 -7.51 12.88
CA ALA A 136 11.10 -8.57 13.50
C ALA A 136 11.35 -9.78 12.59
N ARG A 137 10.37 -10.17 11.77
CA ARG A 137 10.43 -11.38 10.94
C ARG A 137 10.78 -11.13 9.47
N GLY A 138 10.79 -9.87 9.06
CA GLY A 138 11.11 -9.44 7.71
C GLY A 138 10.04 -9.82 6.67
N ILE A 139 10.23 -9.32 5.45
CA ILE A 139 9.27 -9.44 4.34
C ILE A 139 9.11 -10.90 3.85
N ALA A 140 10.08 -11.77 4.12
CA ALA A 140 10.04 -13.18 3.72
C ALA A 140 8.86 -13.93 4.36
N HIS A 141 8.67 -13.76 5.68
CA HIS A 141 7.57 -14.40 6.43
C HIS A 141 6.19 -13.89 6.03
N TRP A 142 6.08 -12.66 5.53
CA TRP A 142 4.82 -12.14 5.00
C TRP A 142 4.30 -12.99 3.81
N ARG A 143 5.22 -13.50 2.97
CA ARG A 143 4.87 -14.31 1.80
C ARG A 143 4.45 -15.74 2.18
N GLU A 144 4.96 -16.25 3.31
CA GLU A 144 4.61 -17.57 3.86
C GLU A 144 3.20 -17.58 4.47
N LEU A 145 2.66 -16.41 4.81
CA LEU A 145 1.31 -16.29 5.34
C LEU A 145 0.28 -16.80 4.32
N SER A 146 -0.71 -17.55 4.81
CA SER A 146 -1.74 -18.12 3.95
C SER A 146 -2.45 -17.02 3.16
N ARG A 147 -2.79 -17.31 1.90
CA ARG A 147 -3.45 -16.35 1.01
C ARG A 147 -4.73 -15.81 1.63
N THR A 148 -5.53 -16.68 2.25
CA THR A 148 -6.77 -16.29 2.94
C THR A 148 -6.53 -15.28 4.05
N LEU A 149 -5.50 -15.49 4.88
CA LEU A 149 -5.19 -14.57 5.97
C LEU A 149 -4.75 -13.20 5.44
N ARG A 150 -3.93 -13.16 4.37
CA ARG A 150 -3.53 -11.90 3.72
C ARG A 150 -4.71 -11.16 3.12
N LEU A 151 -5.65 -11.87 2.50
CA LEU A 151 -6.85 -11.26 1.93
C LEU A 151 -7.76 -10.68 3.03
N LEU A 152 -8.04 -11.45 4.08
CA LEU A 152 -8.85 -10.98 5.22
C LEU A 152 -8.20 -9.78 5.91
N LEU A 153 -6.89 -9.83 6.13
CA LEU A 153 -6.15 -8.74 6.75
C LEU A 153 -6.21 -7.46 5.90
N GLY A 154 -6.08 -7.58 4.58
CA GLY A 154 -6.24 -6.43 3.69
C GLY A 154 -7.64 -5.83 3.72
N VAL A 155 -8.68 -6.66 3.70
CA VAL A 155 -10.07 -6.18 3.83
C VAL A 155 -10.27 -5.46 5.16
N ALA A 156 -9.77 -6.02 6.26
CA ALA A 156 -9.86 -5.40 7.58
C ALA A 156 -9.10 -4.06 7.66
N MET A 157 -7.87 -4.00 7.14
CA MET A 157 -7.06 -2.77 7.12
C MET A 157 -7.69 -1.69 6.23
N LEU A 158 -8.19 -2.06 5.06
CA LEU A 158 -8.86 -1.13 4.14
C LEU A 158 -10.17 -0.59 4.74
N TRP A 159 -10.97 -1.46 5.35
CA TRP A 159 -12.19 -1.05 6.05
C TRP A 159 -11.89 -0.12 7.24
N LEU A 160 -10.89 -0.47 8.07
CA LEU A 160 -10.43 0.39 9.18
C LEU A 160 -9.89 1.74 8.67
N ALA A 161 -9.15 1.75 7.56
CA ALA A 161 -8.63 2.99 6.96
C ALA A 161 -9.77 3.90 6.48
N TRP A 162 -10.78 3.33 5.82
CA TRP A 162 -11.97 4.09 5.42
C TRP A 162 -12.71 4.66 6.62
N LEU A 163 -12.89 3.85 7.68
CA LEU A 163 -13.46 4.31 8.94
C LEU A 163 -12.69 5.47 9.56
N ALA A 164 -11.35 5.40 9.56
CA ALA A 164 -10.49 6.45 10.11
C ALA A 164 -10.66 7.77 9.34
N ILE A 165 -10.69 7.70 8.00
CA ILE A 165 -10.87 8.87 7.15
C ILE A 165 -12.29 9.45 7.30
N MET A 166 -13.32 8.61 7.43
CA MET A 166 -14.69 9.06 7.74
C MET A 166 -14.77 9.77 9.08
N GLN A 167 -14.22 9.16 10.12
CA GLN A 167 -14.18 9.76 11.45
C GLN A 167 -13.45 11.11 11.42
N SER A 168 -12.35 11.19 10.66
CA SER A 168 -11.58 12.42 10.50
C SER A 168 -12.40 13.55 9.86
N LYS A 169 -13.21 13.25 8.84
CA LYS A 169 -14.13 14.22 8.23
C LYS A 169 -15.20 14.71 9.22
N LEU A 170 -15.70 13.85 10.10
CA LEU A 170 -16.66 14.24 11.13
C LEU A 170 -16.06 15.09 12.24
N MET A 171 -14.78 14.88 12.58
CA MET A 171 -14.05 15.71 13.54
C MET A 171 -13.77 17.12 12.99
N GLY A 172 -13.72 17.27 11.68
CA GLY A 172 -13.67 18.56 10.99
C GLY A 172 -12.58 18.62 9.92
N LEU A 173 -12.66 19.67 9.10
CA LEU A 173 -11.79 19.81 7.94
C LEU A 173 -10.31 19.94 8.32
N ASN A 174 -9.99 20.69 9.37
CA ASN A 174 -8.60 20.89 9.84
C ASN A 174 -7.95 19.56 10.24
N PHE A 175 -8.69 18.69 10.93
CA PHE A 175 -8.20 17.38 11.34
C PHE A 175 -8.04 16.44 10.14
N LEU A 176 -8.99 16.44 9.22
CA LEU A 176 -8.87 15.66 7.99
C LEU A 176 -7.63 16.08 7.16
N LEU A 177 -7.42 17.39 7.01
CA LEU A 177 -6.25 17.91 6.28
C LEU A 177 -4.94 17.59 7.00
N SER A 178 -4.90 17.63 8.34
CA SER A 178 -3.69 17.25 9.08
C SER A 178 -3.35 15.77 8.90
N VAL A 179 -4.35 14.88 8.87
CA VAL A 179 -4.16 13.45 8.56
C VAL A 179 -3.63 13.25 7.15
N PHE A 180 -4.15 13.96 6.15
CA PHE A 180 -3.61 13.89 4.79
C PHE A 180 -2.18 14.45 4.69
N CYS A 181 -1.87 15.55 5.37
CA CYS A 181 -0.50 16.07 5.44
C CYS A 181 0.46 15.07 6.10
N LEU A 182 0.03 14.36 7.15
CA LEU A 182 0.84 13.32 7.79
C LEU A 182 1.10 12.13 6.86
N ALA A 183 0.06 11.66 6.16
CA ALA A 183 0.19 10.58 5.18
C ALA A 183 1.11 10.97 4.03
N TRP A 184 0.98 12.21 3.54
CA TRP A 184 1.85 12.78 2.50
C TRP A 184 3.32 12.87 2.96
N ALA A 185 3.56 13.33 4.18
CA ALA A 185 4.91 13.38 4.73
C ALA A 185 5.52 11.98 4.90
N ALA A 186 4.73 10.99 5.32
CA ALA A 186 5.17 9.60 5.44
C ALA A 186 5.50 8.97 4.09
N ASP A 187 4.72 9.26 3.04
CA ASP A 187 4.96 8.79 1.67
C ASP A 187 6.28 9.33 1.12
N ILE A 188 6.53 10.64 1.28
CA ILE A 188 7.81 11.25 0.86
C ILE A 188 9.00 10.64 1.62
N ALA A 189 8.86 10.38 2.92
CA ALA A 189 9.94 9.82 3.73
C ALA A 189 10.28 8.36 3.38
N ALA A 190 9.39 7.64 2.69
CA ALA A 190 9.60 6.26 2.28
C ALA A 190 10.34 6.12 0.93
N TYR A 191 10.41 7.19 0.14
CA TYR A 191 11.13 7.25 -1.14
C TYR A 191 12.56 7.76 -0.98
#